data_AF-A0A445C7D0-F1
#
_entry.id   AF-A0A445C7D0-F1
#
_cell.length_a   1.000
_cell.length_b   1.000
_cell.length_c   1.000
_cell.angle_alpha   90.00
_cell.angle_beta   90.00
_cell.angle_gamma   90.00
#
_symmetry.space_group_name_H-M   'P 1'
#
loop_
_entity.id
_entity.type
_entity.pdbx_description
1 polymer ?
#
loop_
_entity_poly.entity_id
_entity_poly.type
_entity_poly.pdbx_seq_one_letter_code
_entity_poly.pdbx_strand_id
1 'polypeptide(L)'
;MECQRTPDEPTKVIHVHGLPVERLNAKTVITIGDMIIIVGEVEDPIKEGTLQRNFLRLRASINISQLLNTGFWLNRGNKPKS
;
A
#
# COMPACT_ATOMS: atom_id res chain seq x y z
N MET A 1 16.41 -0.89 -0.26
CA MET A 1 16.06 -0.78 1.16
C MET A 1 15.21 -1.98 1.48
N GLU A 2 15.82 -3.07 1.98
CA GLU A 2 15.09 -4.27 2.37
C GLU A 2 14.40 -4.01 3.70
N CYS A 3 13.07 -4.09 3.72
CA CYS A 3 12.30 -4.05 4.96
C CYS A 3 12.65 -5.31 5.75
N GLN A 4 13.24 -5.12 6.93
CA GLN A 4 13.78 -6.20 7.76
C GLN A 4 12.64 -7.13 8.20
N ARG A 5 12.78 -8.44 7.94
CA ARG A 5 11.81 -9.46 8.37
C ARG A 5 11.85 -9.67 9.87
N THR A 6 10.71 -9.58 10.54
CA THR A 6 10.41 -10.35 11.76
C THR A 6 9.60 -11.60 11.34
N PRO A 7 10.14 -12.82 11.49
CA PRO A 7 9.56 -14.03 10.90
C PRO A 7 8.29 -14.56 11.59
N ASP A 8 7.88 -13.97 12.71
CA ASP A 8 6.86 -14.50 13.62
C ASP A 8 5.60 -13.63 13.76
N GLU A 9 5.57 -12.45 13.13
CA GLU A 9 4.41 -11.56 13.21
C GLU A 9 3.37 -11.90 12.11
N PRO A 10 2.08 -12.11 12.46
CA PRO A 10 1.05 -12.52 11.49
C PRO A 10 0.75 -11.38 10.51
N THR A 11 1.39 -11.42 9.34
CA THR A 11 1.11 -10.50 8.24
C THR A 11 -0.18 -10.87 7.51
N LYS A 12 -0.96 -9.85 7.15
CA LYS A 12 -2.15 -9.97 6.31
C LYS A 12 -1.88 -9.36 4.93
N VAL A 13 -2.49 -9.93 3.90
CA VAL A 13 -2.49 -9.34 2.56
C VAL A 13 -3.50 -8.20 2.54
N ILE A 14 -3.05 -7.02 2.13
CA ILE A 14 -3.86 -5.80 2.01
C ILE A 14 -3.86 -5.36 0.55
N HIS A 15 -5.05 -4.97 0.07
CA HIS A 15 -5.22 -4.38 -1.24
C HIS A 15 -5.60 -2.90 -1.10
N VAL A 16 -4.82 -2.02 -1.71
CA VAL A 16 -5.10 -0.58 -1.71
C VAL A 16 -5.58 -0.16 -3.09
N HIS A 17 -6.86 0.21 -3.17
CA HIS A 17 -7.53 0.64 -4.40
C HIS A 17 -7.66 2.16 -4.48
N GLY A 18 -7.98 2.67 -5.68
CA GLY A 18 -8.34 4.07 -5.88
C GLY A 18 -7.14 5.05 -5.94
N LEU A 19 -5.93 4.54 -6.07
CA LEU A 19 -4.72 5.35 -6.29
C LEU A 19 -4.56 5.67 -7.79
N PRO A 20 -4.13 6.89 -8.15
CA PRO A 20 -3.71 7.17 -9.52
C PRO A 20 -2.48 6.32 -9.89
N VAL A 21 -2.35 5.95 -11.16
CA VAL A 21 -1.28 5.05 -11.66
C VAL A 21 0.12 5.54 -11.29
N GLU A 22 0.35 6.86 -11.30
CA GLU A 22 1.63 7.48 -10.91
C GLU A 22 2.02 7.22 -9.44
N ARG A 23 1.04 6.86 -8.61
CA ARG A 23 1.20 6.53 -7.18
C ARG A 23 1.14 5.03 -6.90
N LEU A 24 1.02 4.19 -7.92
CA LEU A 24 1.16 2.74 -7.78
C LEU A 24 2.66 2.38 -7.71
N ASN A 25 3.31 2.73 -6.60
CA ASN A 25 4.74 2.48 -6.39
C ASN A 25 5.06 2.20 -4.91
N ALA A 26 6.25 1.64 -4.66
CA ALA A 26 6.70 1.29 -3.31
C ALA A 26 6.75 2.49 -2.33
N LYS A 27 7.04 3.70 -2.82
CA LYS A 27 7.08 4.92 -1.99
C LYS A 27 5.71 5.26 -1.38
N THR A 28 4.64 5.04 -2.16
CA THR A 28 3.27 5.23 -1.67
C THR A 28 2.92 4.18 -0.62
N VAL A 29 3.39 2.95 -0.78
CA VAL A 29 3.20 1.89 0.24
C VAL A 29 3.92 2.23 1.54
N ILE A 30 5.17 2.71 1.49
CA ILE A 30 5.89 3.14 2.69
C ILE A 30 5.10 4.24 3.42
N THR A 31 4.58 5.22 2.68
CA THR A 31 3.77 6.31 3.25
C THR A 31 2.50 5.79 3.93
N ILE A 32 1.80 4.82 3.32
CA ILE A 32 0.62 4.18 3.93
C ILE A 32 1.03 3.36 5.16
N GLY A 33 2.18 2.72 5.08
CA GLY A 33 2.80 1.97 6.17
C GLY A 33 2.97 2.82 7.41
N ASP A 34 3.79 3.87 7.30
CA ASP A 34 4.09 4.81 8.39
C ASP A 34 2.84 5.39 9.05
N MET A 35 1.73 5.50 8.32
CA MET A 35 0.47 6.05 8.82
C MET A 35 -0.43 5.02 9.53
N ILE A 36 -0.43 3.74 9.12
CA ILE A 36 -1.52 2.80 9.48
C ILE A 36 -1.04 1.37 9.75
N ILE A 37 0.05 0.90 9.12
CA ILE A 37 0.41 -0.53 9.07
C ILE A 37 1.93 -0.76 9.03
N ILE A 38 2.42 -1.82 9.64
CA ILE A 38 3.84 -2.18 9.47
C ILE A 38 3.99 -2.98 8.17
N VAL A 39 4.62 -2.40 7.15
CA VAL A 39 4.79 -3.03 5.83
C VAL A 39 5.90 -4.07 5.89
N GLY A 40 5.57 -5.30 5.49
CA GLY A 40 6.54 -6.38 5.31
C GLY A 40 7.00 -6.51 3.85
N GLU A 41 6.07 -6.82 2.94
CA GLU A 41 6.38 -7.05 1.52
C GLU A 41 5.46 -6.23 0.62
N VAL A 42 5.99 -5.75 -0.50
CA VAL A 42 5.23 -4.99 -1.51
C VAL A 42 5.40 -5.66 -2.86
N GLU A 43 4.30 -6.01 -3.51
CA GLU A 43 4.34 -6.44 -4.90
C GLU A 43 4.46 -5.23 -5.80
N ASP A 44 5.40 -5.29 -6.75
CA ASP A 44 5.51 -4.26 -7.77
C ASP A 44 4.34 -4.35 -8.77
N PRO A 45 3.53 -3.29 -8.92
CA PRO A 45 2.36 -3.29 -9.80
C PRO A 45 2.73 -3.06 -11.27
N ILE A 46 3.98 -2.68 -11.60
CA ILE A 46 4.46 -2.37 -12.96
C ILE A 46 5.57 -3.35 -13.34
N LYS A 47 5.21 -4.47 -13.97
CA LYS A 47 6.21 -5.40 -14.51
C LYS A 47 6.52 -5.07 -15.95
N GLU A 48 7.80 -4.93 -16.27
CA GLU A 48 8.30 -4.72 -17.63
C GLU A 48 7.66 -3.49 -18.32
N GLY A 49 7.45 -2.41 -17.55
CA GLY A 49 6.83 -1.17 -18.04
C GLY A 49 5.31 -1.25 -18.24
N THR A 50 4.68 -2.41 -17.97
CA THR A 50 3.24 -2.60 -18.10
C THR A 50 2.58 -2.67 -16.73
N LEU A 51 1.50 -1.91 -16.54
CA LEU A 51 0.69 -1.97 -15.33
C LEU A 51 -0.04 -3.31 -15.26
N GLN A 52 0.36 -4.16 -14.33
CA GLN A 52 -0.25 -5.49 -14.14
C GLN A 52 -1.53 -5.42 -13.31
N ARG A 53 -1.63 -4.45 -12.40
CA ARG A 53 -2.78 -4.28 -11.50
C ARG A 53 -3.06 -2.80 -11.26
N ASN A 54 -4.33 -2.43 -11.21
CA ASN A 54 -4.75 -1.07 -10.86
C ASN A 54 -4.84 -0.83 -9.32
N PHE A 55 -4.09 -1.60 -8.53
CA PHE A 55 -4.10 -1.55 -7.06
C PHE A 55 -2.77 -2.03 -6.51
N LEU A 56 -2.41 -1.57 -5.30
CA LEU A 56 -1.23 -2.06 -4.58
C LEU A 56 -1.58 -3.29 -3.78
N ARG A 57 -0.75 -4.33 -3.90
CA ARG A 57 -0.81 -5.53 -3.06
C ARG A 57 0.41 -5.54 -2.14
N LEU A 58 0.15 -5.56 -0.85
CA LEU A 58 1.20 -5.56 0.17
C LEU A 58 0.86 -6.55 1.28
N ARG A 59 1.89 -7.09 1.91
CA ARG A 59 1.78 -7.83 3.17
C ARG A 59 2.19 -6.90 4.29
N ALA A 60 1.31 -6.76 5.27
CA ALA A 60 1.59 -5.91 6.42
C ALA A 60 1.03 -6.51 7.70
N SER A 61 1.68 -6.18 8.81
CA SER A 61 1.12 -6.38 10.13
C SER A 61 0.22 -5.21 10.49
N ILE A 62 -0.95 -5.53 11.03
CA ILE A 62 -1.92 -4.55 11.49
C ILE A 62 -1.97 -4.66 13.01
N ASN A 63 -1.70 -3.56 13.70
CA ASN A 63 -1.93 -3.51 15.14
C ASN A 63 -3.44 -3.44 15.42
N ILE A 64 -4.06 -4.60 15.67
CA ILE A 64 -5.50 -4.69 15.96
C ILE A 64 -5.91 -4.04 17.29
N SER A 65 -4.94 -3.75 18.17
CA SER A 65 -5.18 -3.03 19.43
C SER A 65 -5.33 -1.53 19.20
N GLN A 66 -4.85 -1.02 18.06
CA GLN A 66 -5.08 0.35 17.62
C GLN A 66 -6.23 0.36 16.62
N LEU A 67 -7.20 1.23 16.87
CA LEU A 67 -8.27 1.48 15.90
C LEU A 67 -7.64 2.00 14.61
N LEU A 68 -7.94 1.31 13.51
CA LEU A 68 -7.66 1.84 12.19
C LEU A 68 -8.43 3.15 12.04
N ASN A 69 -7.72 4.23 11.73
CA ASN A 69 -8.38 5.50 11.43
C ASN A 69 -9.40 5.24 10.31
N THR A 70 -10.68 5.50 10.60
CA THR A 70 -11.80 5.26 9.68
C THR A 70 -11.82 6.34 8.61
N GLY A 71 -10.85 6.25 7.70
CA GLY A 71 -10.76 7.09 6.50
C GLY A 71 -9.41 7.77 6.36
N PHE A 72 -8.84 7.64 5.16
CA PHE A 72 -7.81 8.54 4.66
C PHE A 72 -8.33 9.15 3.35
N TRP A 73 -8.29 10.48 3.25
CA TRP A 73 -8.72 11.20 2.05
C TRP A 73 -7.50 11.50 1.20
N LEU A 74 -7.27 10.72 0.16
CA LEU A 74 -6.28 11.09 -0.85
C LEU A 74 -6.92 12.10 -1.80
N ASN A 75 -6.44 13.35 -1.79
CA ASN A 75 -6.83 14.33 -2.80
C ASN A 75 -6.41 13.80 -4.18
N ARG A 76 -7.39 13.43 -5.02
CA ARG A 76 -7.17 12.88 -6.36
C ARG A 76 -6.76 13.94 -7.40
N GLY A 77 -6.73 15.21 -7.01
CA GLY A 77 -6.65 16.33 -7.95
C GLY A 77 -7.86 16.38 -8.87
N ASN A 78 -8.02 17.47 -9.62
CA ASN A 78 -9.02 17.58 -10.68
C ASN A 78 -8.63 16.75 -11.92
N LYS A 79 -8.33 15.46 -11.74
CA LYS A 79 -8.20 14.56 -12.90
C LYS A 79 -9.61 14.22 -13.39
N PRO A 80 -9.91 14.43 -14.69
CA PRO A 80 -11.22 14.14 -15.23
C PRO A 80 -11.55 12.66 -15.01
N LYS A 81 -12.81 12.38 -14.69
CA LYS A 81 -13.31 10.99 -14.68
C LYS A 81 -13.26 10.51 -16.13
N SER A 82 -12.36 9.59 -16.43
CA SER A 82 -12.39 8.83 -17.68
C SER A 82 -13.55 7.85 -17.68
#